data_AF-X0M0Y8-F1
#
_entry.id   AF-X0M0Y8-F1
#
_cell.length_a   1.000
_cell.length_b   1.000
_cell.length_c   1.000
_cell.angle_alpha   90.00
_cell.angle_beta   90.00
_cell.angle_gamma   90.00
#
_symmetry.space_group_name_H-M   'P 1'
#
loop_
_entity.id
_entity.type
_entity.pdbx_description
1 polymer ?
#
loop_
_entity_poly.entity_id
_entity_poly.type
_entity_poly.pdbx_seq_one_letter_code
_entity_poly.pdbx_strand_id
1 'polypeptide(L)'
;MVSTSGATLLPNEAIQHLCKHLLPHTTVLTPNIPEAILILSQNGQEVPEVRSVQDLETVAQRIQALGPKWVLVKGGHRPMKEDLTVAETEEERIVVIDVLVGGDGEVVRVESPYQASSSTHGTGCSLASAIASNLAKGLDTPTAVRSACRYIEAAIRTAPGLGKGHGPLNHFHSTYSLPFAPGYFIEWLLERPDVRDVWKEFVYHPFVMAMGDGTLPLESFKGYIIQDYLYLIHFSRANALAAYKAQNIEDISRATEIVQHIMHELKLHTSYCESFGVSIEQIRATPEKQACTAYTRYVLDVGQNGDWVGLQMALAPCLLGYGAAAKMLHDHEKTVREGNTYWAWIKNYNEEDYTDAVKLGSALLEKHIQLQSPSRIEELVQIFIHALKMEIGFWEMFPAKQT
;
A
#
# COMPACT_ATOMS: atom_id res chain seq x y z
N MET A 1 24.43 16.33 -30.62
CA MET A 1 24.08 16.09 -29.20
C MET A 1 25.29 15.50 -28.51
N VAL A 2 25.60 15.94 -27.30
CA VAL A 2 26.78 15.50 -26.53
C VAL A 2 26.23 14.71 -25.35
N SER A 3 26.65 13.44 -25.21
CA SER A 3 26.19 12.62 -24.09
C SER A 3 26.57 13.26 -22.74
N THR A 4 25.92 12.84 -21.66
CA THR A 4 26.36 13.18 -20.28
C THR A 4 27.80 12.73 -19.99
N SER A 5 28.34 11.81 -20.81
CA SER A 5 29.74 11.36 -20.79
C SER A 5 30.67 12.11 -21.76
N GLY A 6 30.20 13.17 -22.42
CA GLY A 6 31.01 14.03 -23.30
C GLY A 6 31.20 13.56 -24.74
N ALA A 7 30.60 12.44 -25.15
CA ALA A 7 30.73 11.93 -26.52
C ALA A 7 29.88 12.75 -27.50
N THR A 8 30.47 13.19 -28.62
CA THR A 8 29.73 13.85 -29.70
C THR A 8 28.96 12.80 -30.50
N LEU A 9 27.64 12.82 -30.41
CA LEU A 9 26.74 11.82 -31.01
C LEU A 9 26.21 12.22 -32.39
N LEU A 10 26.35 13.49 -32.78
CA LEU A 10 25.90 13.98 -34.09
C LEU A 10 27.03 14.73 -34.79
N PRO A 11 27.26 14.49 -36.09
CA PRO A 11 28.14 15.32 -36.91
C PRO A 11 27.70 16.79 -36.92
N ASN A 12 28.64 17.72 -37.10
CA ASN A 12 28.34 19.17 -37.13
C ASN A 12 27.28 19.53 -38.19
N GLU A 13 27.34 18.90 -39.36
CA GLU A 13 26.35 19.09 -40.44
C GLU A 13 24.93 18.72 -39.99
N ALA A 14 24.77 17.64 -39.23
CA ALA A 14 23.47 17.23 -38.68
C ALA A 14 22.92 18.25 -37.67
N ILE A 15 23.79 18.92 -36.91
CA ILE A 15 23.39 19.97 -35.96
C ILE A 15 22.91 21.21 -36.71
N GLN A 16 23.57 21.60 -37.79
CA GLN A 16 23.12 22.72 -38.64
C GLN A 16 21.74 22.44 -39.25
N HIS A 17 21.52 21.22 -39.75
CA HIS A 17 20.21 20.82 -40.26
C HIS A 17 19.13 20.81 -39.16
N LEU A 18 19.45 20.31 -37.96
CA LEU A 18 18.54 20.36 -36.82
C LEU A 18 18.16 21.80 -36.46
N CYS A 19 19.14 22.71 -36.41
CA CYS A 19 18.90 24.12 -36.10
C CYS A 19 18.03 24.79 -37.17
N LYS A 20 18.34 24.56 -38.44
CA LYS A 20 17.65 25.21 -39.56
C LYS A 20 16.24 24.66 -39.83
N HIS A 21 16.03 23.36 -39.65
CA HIS A 21 14.82 22.69 -40.12
C HIS A 21 13.94 22.12 -39.00
N LEU A 22 14.49 21.74 -37.84
CA LEU A 22 13.72 21.10 -36.77
C LEU A 22 13.39 22.05 -35.62
N LEU A 23 14.33 22.90 -35.20
CA LEU A 23 14.10 23.84 -34.10
C LEU A 23 12.88 24.76 -34.31
N PRO A 24 12.62 25.33 -35.51
CA PRO A 24 11.44 26.16 -35.73
C PRO A 24 10.09 25.46 -35.52
N HIS A 25 10.08 24.12 -35.55
CA HIS A 25 8.88 23.31 -35.31
C HIS A 25 8.88 22.66 -33.90
N THR A 26 9.95 22.85 -33.13
CA THR A 26 10.10 22.26 -31.81
C THR A 26 9.26 23.01 -30.77
N THR A 27 8.39 22.29 -30.06
CA THR A 27 7.61 22.87 -28.96
C THR A 27 8.46 23.09 -27.72
N VAL A 28 9.25 22.08 -27.31
CA VAL A 28 10.19 22.19 -26.18
C VAL A 28 11.52 21.56 -26.59
N LEU A 29 12.60 22.34 -26.53
CA LEU A 29 13.98 21.85 -26.70
C LEU A 29 14.62 21.67 -25.32
N THR A 30 15.31 20.55 -25.07
CA THR A 30 15.83 20.22 -23.73
C THR A 30 17.36 19.98 -23.70
N PRO A 31 18.21 20.96 -24.09
CA PRO A 31 19.66 20.73 -24.19
C PRO A 31 20.32 20.67 -22.81
N ASN A 32 21.36 19.85 -22.66
CA ASN A 32 22.29 20.01 -21.53
C ASN A 32 23.23 21.19 -21.81
N ILE A 33 24.02 21.62 -20.83
CA ILE A 33 24.96 22.75 -21.00
C ILE A 33 25.95 22.51 -22.16
N PRO A 34 26.63 21.36 -22.27
CA PRO A 34 27.47 21.07 -23.44
C PRO A 34 26.74 21.14 -24.81
N GLU A 35 25.50 20.63 -24.88
CA GLU A 35 24.65 20.68 -26.08
C GLU A 35 24.23 22.10 -26.42
N ALA A 36 23.88 22.89 -25.41
CA ALA A 36 23.49 24.29 -25.55
C ALA A 36 24.66 25.12 -26.13
N ILE A 37 25.86 24.95 -25.59
CA ILE A 37 27.10 25.57 -26.08
C ILE A 37 27.37 25.19 -27.55
N LEU A 38 27.19 23.90 -27.88
CA LEU A 38 27.39 23.42 -29.24
C LEU A 38 26.36 24.01 -30.22
N ILE A 39 25.10 24.14 -29.81
CA ILE A 39 24.05 24.77 -30.64
C ILE A 39 24.39 26.24 -30.90
N LEU A 40 24.78 27.01 -29.87
CA LEU A 40 25.13 28.42 -30.01
C LEU A 40 26.35 28.63 -30.92
N SER A 41 27.42 27.87 -30.69
CA SER A 41 28.65 27.97 -31.49
C SER A 41 28.43 27.65 -32.98
N GLN A 42 27.61 26.64 -33.29
CA GLN A 42 27.29 26.29 -34.70
C GLN A 42 26.42 27.34 -35.41
N ASN A 43 25.80 28.25 -34.67
CA ASN A 43 25.01 29.35 -35.21
C ASN A 43 25.74 30.71 -35.10
N GLY A 44 27.06 30.69 -34.91
CA GLY A 44 27.90 31.90 -34.87
C GLY A 44 27.63 32.81 -33.68
N GLN A 45 26.97 32.31 -32.64
CA GLN A 45 26.73 33.07 -31.42
C GLN A 45 27.88 32.91 -30.43
N GLU A 46 28.14 33.98 -29.69
CA GLU A 46 29.08 33.94 -28.57
C GLU A 46 28.57 32.98 -27.48
N VAL A 47 29.45 32.15 -26.96
CA VAL A 47 29.16 31.16 -25.92
C VAL A 47 29.43 31.80 -24.56
N PRO A 48 28.41 32.10 -23.74
CA PRO A 48 28.63 32.63 -22.41
C PRO A 48 29.20 31.54 -21.50
N GLU A 49 30.08 31.96 -20.58
CA GLU A 49 30.51 31.10 -19.48
C GLU A 49 29.39 31.02 -18.44
N VAL A 50 28.96 29.81 -18.08
CA VAL A 50 27.89 29.61 -17.10
C VAL A 50 28.49 29.64 -15.70
N ARG A 51 28.32 30.75 -14.98
CA ARG A 51 28.77 30.95 -13.59
C ARG A 51 27.63 31.16 -12.59
N SER A 52 26.42 31.42 -13.10
CA SER A 52 25.23 31.70 -12.32
C SER A 52 23.96 31.17 -13.01
N VAL A 53 22.84 31.18 -12.28
CA VAL A 53 21.50 30.92 -12.85
C VAL A 53 21.15 31.92 -13.96
N GLN A 54 21.60 33.18 -13.84
CA GLN A 54 21.31 34.21 -14.83
C GLN A 54 22.00 33.91 -16.19
N ASP A 55 23.17 33.27 -16.14
CA ASP A 55 23.86 32.84 -17.35
C ASP A 55 23.11 31.70 -18.04
N LEU A 56 22.52 30.76 -17.27
CA LEU A 56 21.65 29.71 -17.82
C LEU A 56 20.40 30.28 -18.51
N GLU A 57 19.77 31.30 -17.93
CA GLU A 57 18.66 32.01 -18.56
C GLU A 57 19.08 32.68 -19.86
N THR A 58 20.23 33.34 -19.87
CA THR A 58 20.79 33.98 -21.06
C THR A 58 21.04 32.95 -22.17
N VAL A 59 21.60 31.79 -21.82
CA VAL A 59 21.80 30.68 -22.76
C VAL A 59 20.45 30.20 -23.32
N ALA A 60 19.46 29.98 -22.46
CA ALA A 60 18.14 29.50 -22.86
C ALA A 60 17.44 30.50 -23.81
N GLN A 61 17.47 31.80 -23.49
CA GLN A 61 16.92 32.88 -24.32
C GLN A 61 17.59 32.95 -25.70
N ARG A 62 18.93 32.86 -25.75
CA ARG A 62 19.70 32.86 -27.01
C ARG A 62 19.34 31.67 -27.89
N ILE A 63 19.16 30.48 -27.32
CA ILE A 63 18.75 29.29 -28.05
C ILE A 63 17.28 29.38 -28.50
N GLN A 64 16.40 29.96 -27.68
CA GLN A 64 15.00 30.17 -28.02
C GLN A 64 14.86 31.08 -29.26
N ALA A 65 15.71 32.09 -29.39
CA ALA A 65 15.76 32.96 -30.57
C ALA A 65 16.08 32.22 -31.88
N LEU A 66 16.52 30.96 -31.82
CA LEU A 66 16.74 30.10 -32.99
C LEU A 66 15.45 29.41 -33.50
N GLY A 67 14.31 29.59 -32.82
CA GLY A 67 12.99 29.15 -33.27
C GLY A 67 12.17 28.21 -32.37
N PRO A 68 12.70 27.44 -31.39
CA PRO A 68 11.86 26.58 -30.57
C PRO A 68 10.95 27.42 -29.68
N LYS A 69 9.69 26.99 -29.46
CA LYS A 69 8.73 27.75 -28.63
C LYS A 69 9.20 27.88 -27.18
N TRP A 70 9.78 26.80 -26.66
CA TRP A 70 10.33 26.71 -25.31
C TRP A 70 11.70 26.04 -25.31
N VAL A 71 12.57 26.47 -24.40
CA VAL A 71 13.91 25.88 -24.19
C VAL A 71 14.13 25.60 -22.71
N LEU A 72 14.41 24.34 -22.37
CA LEU A 72 14.80 23.87 -21.04
C LEU A 72 16.29 23.54 -21.02
N VAL A 73 17.12 24.46 -20.54
CA VAL A 73 18.55 24.19 -20.32
C VAL A 73 18.71 23.43 -19.01
N LYS A 74 19.27 22.22 -19.11
CA LYS A 74 19.43 21.30 -17.97
C LYS A 74 20.69 21.65 -17.16
N GLY A 75 20.55 21.91 -15.87
CA GLY A 75 21.61 22.38 -14.98
C GLY A 75 22.58 21.32 -14.49
N GLY A 76 22.26 20.03 -14.62
CA GLY A 76 23.00 18.93 -13.95
C GLY A 76 24.51 18.83 -14.22
N HIS A 77 25.06 19.55 -15.21
CA HIS A 77 26.51 19.61 -15.50
C HIS A 77 27.24 20.76 -14.79
N ARG A 78 26.49 21.66 -14.15
CA ARG A 78 26.95 22.81 -13.36
C ARG A 78 26.11 22.90 -12.07
N PRO A 79 26.27 21.95 -11.14
CA PRO A 79 25.69 22.07 -9.82
C PRO A 79 26.16 23.37 -9.14
N MET A 80 25.35 23.86 -8.22
CA MET A 80 25.51 25.16 -7.57
C MET A 80 25.61 25.01 -6.06
N LYS A 81 26.19 26.02 -5.42
CA LYS A 81 26.19 26.24 -3.98
C LYS A 81 24.82 26.75 -3.51
N GLU A 82 24.65 26.87 -2.19
CA GLU A 82 23.46 27.45 -1.56
C GLU A 82 23.17 28.91 -2.01
N ASP A 83 24.23 29.67 -2.33
CA ASP A 83 24.13 31.04 -2.87
C ASP A 83 23.78 31.12 -4.38
N LEU A 84 23.48 29.97 -5.00
CA LEU A 84 23.17 29.82 -6.44
C LEU A 84 24.29 30.21 -7.41
N THR A 85 25.53 30.28 -6.93
CA THR A 85 26.72 30.34 -7.80
C THR A 85 27.25 28.93 -8.08
N VAL A 86 27.97 28.75 -9.19
CA VAL A 86 28.49 27.44 -9.59
C VAL A 86 29.44 26.87 -8.53
N ALA A 87 29.27 25.59 -8.21
CA ALA A 87 30.17 24.84 -7.34
C ALA A 87 31.46 24.46 -8.11
N GLU A 88 32.62 24.77 -7.53
CA GLU A 88 33.92 24.44 -8.11
C GLU A 88 34.43 23.10 -7.61
N THR A 89 34.10 22.72 -6.36
CA THR A 89 34.43 21.42 -5.78
C THR A 89 33.21 20.50 -5.69
N GLU A 90 33.42 19.23 -5.31
CA GLU A 90 32.33 18.27 -5.15
C GLU A 90 31.51 18.52 -3.88
N GLU A 91 32.18 18.97 -2.81
CA GLU A 91 31.59 19.28 -1.50
C GLU A 91 30.69 20.51 -1.54
N GLU A 92 30.93 21.40 -2.50
CA GLU A 92 30.12 22.61 -2.73
C GLU A 92 28.82 22.34 -3.49
N ARG A 93 28.62 21.12 -4.01
CA ARG A 93 27.45 20.78 -4.85
C ARG A 93 26.22 20.54 -3.98
N ILE A 94 25.36 21.55 -3.90
CA ILE A 94 24.13 21.49 -3.09
C ILE A 94 22.89 21.36 -3.98
N VAL A 95 22.83 22.12 -5.07
CA VAL A 95 21.60 22.32 -5.83
C VAL A 95 21.83 22.26 -7.34
N VAL A 96 20.83 21.79 -8.06
CA VAL A 96 20.77 21.79 -9.53
C VAL A 96 19.59 22.64 -9.96
N ILE A 97 19.82 23.56 -10.90
CA ILE A 97 18.80 24.46 -11.44
C ILE A 97 18.61 24.17 -12.93
N ASP A 98 17.44 23.66 -13.31
CA ASP A 98 17.02 23.61 -14.71
C ASP A 98 16.25 24.89 -15.05
N VAL A 99 16.54 25.50 -16.20
CA VAL A 99 15.95 26.77 -16.62
C VAL A 99 15.13 26.60 -17.88
N LEU A 100 13.82 26.84 -17.77
CA LEU A 100 12.87 26.88 -18.87
C LEU A 100 12.61 28.33 -19.29
N VAL A 101 12.72 28.62 -20.58
CA VAL A 101 12.35 29.92 -21.17
C VAL A 101 11.31 29.71 -22.26
N GLY A 102 10.28 30.56 -22.27
CA GLY A 102 9.15 30.52 -23.20
C GLY A 102 8.88 31.83 -23.92
N GLY A 103 7.76 31.86 -24.66
CA GLY A 103 7.26 33.07 -25.31
C GLY A 103 7.04 34.22 -24.32
N ASP A 104 7.10 35.46 -24.82
CA ASP A 104 6.91 36.70 -24.03
C ASP A 104 7.91 36.91 -22.87
N GLY A 105 9.03 36.18 -22.89
CA GLY A 105 10.08 36.30 -21.87
C GLY A 105 9.77 35.55 -20.57
N GLU A 106 8.81 34.62 -20.58
CA GLU A 106 8.52 33.78 -19.41
C GLU A 106 9.74 32.93 -19.05
N VAL A 107 10.11 32.94 -17.77
CA VAL A 107 11.21 32.16 -17.21
C VAL A 107 10.72 31.33 -16.03
N VAL A 108 11.02 30.03 -16.05
CA VAL A 108 10.71 29.10 -14.97
C VAL A 108 11.97 28.38 -14.57
N ARG A 109 12.33 28.48 -13.28
CA ARG A 109 13.44 27.77 -12.67
C ARG A 109 12.90 26.54 -11.95
N VAL A 110 13.50 25.38 -12.20
CA VAL A 110 13.20 24.14 -11.48
C VAL A 110 14.40 23.76 -10.64
N GLU A 111 14.27 23.98 -9.34
CA GLU A 111 15.30 23.69 -8.36
C GLU A 111 15.17 22.25 -7.83
N SER A 112 16.29 21.53 -7.76
CA SER A 112 16.35 20.19 -7.17
C SER A 112 17.63 20.01 -6.37
N PRO A 113 17.64 19.16 -5.32
CA PRO A 113 18.87 18.81 -4.62
C PRO A 113 19.87 18.16 -5.58
N TYR A 114 21.16 18.46 -5.42
CA TYR A 114 22.20 17.68 -6.07
C TYR A 114 22.20 16.26 -5.49
N GLN A 115 22.32 15.27 -6.36
CA GLN A 115 22.31 13.85 -5.99
C GLN A 115 23.62 13.21 -6.46
N ALA A 116 24.45 12.80 -5.51
CA ALA A 116 25.64 12.00 -5.79
C ALA A 116 25.20 10.59 -6.21
N SER A 117 25.09 10.36 -7.53
CA SER A 117 24.65 9.08 -8.09
C SER A 117 25.37 8.77 -9.41
N SER A 118 25.77 7.52 -9.60
CA SER A 118 26.26 7.01 -10.88
C SER A 118 25.13 6.62 -11.84
N SER A 119 23.89 6.53 -11.35
CA SER A 119 22.73 6.08 -12.12
C SER A 119 22.09 7.22 -12.92
N THR A 120 22.85 7.77 -13.87
CA THR A 120 22.45 8.95 -14.66
C THR A 120 22.25 8.63 -16.15
N HIS A 121 22.34 7.36 -16.53
CA HIS A 121 22.12 6.91 -17.90
C HIS A 121 20.66 7.12 -18.31
N GLY A 122 20.44 7.71 -19.49
CA GLY A 122 19.10 7.91 -20.03
C GLY A 122 18.28 9.05 -19.40
N THR A 123 18.88 9.89 -18.55
CA THR A 123 18.24 11.08 -17.94
C THR A 123 17.64 12.01 -19.00
N GLY A 124 18.40 12.35 -20.04
CA GLY A 124 17.91 13.24 -21.11
C GLY A 124 16.72 12.66 -21.89
N CYS A 125 16.79 11.38 -22.29
CA CYS A 125 15.71 10.71 -23.02
C CYS A 125 14.44 10.57 -22.17
N SER A 126 14.61 10.20 -20.90
CA SER A 126 13.51 10.03 -19.96
C SER A 126 12.85 11.38 -19.63
N LEU A 127 13.63 12.46 -19.48
CA LEU A 127 13.11 13.81 -19.25
C LEU A 127 12.26 14.28 -20.44
N ALA A 128 12.78 14.20 -21.66
CA ALA A 128 12.06 14.61 -22.85
C ALA A 128 10.77 13.79 -23.05
N SER A 129 10.82 12.47 -22.79
CA SER A 129 9.66 11.58 -22.88
C SER A 129 8.60 11.89 -21.82
N ALA A 130 9.02 12.21 -20.58
CA ALA A 130 8.12 12.62 -19.51
C ALA A 130 7.44 13.97 -19.81
N ILE A 131 8.18 14.95 -20.35
CA ILE A 131 7.62 16.23 -20.82
C ILE A 131 6.58 15.97 -21.92
N ALA A 132 6.93 15.19 -22.94
CA ALA A 132 6.03 14.87 -24.03
C ALA A 132 4.75 14.17 -23.55
N SER A 133 4.88 13.22 -22.61
CA SER A 133 3.74 12.51 -22.01
C SER A 133 2.83 13.46 -21.23
N ASN A 134 3.40 14.39 -20.47
CA ASN A 134 2.64 15.40 -19.72
C ASN A 134 1.92 16.40 -20.63
N LEU A 135 2.58 16.86 -21.70
CA LEU A 135 1.94 17.70 -22.72
C LEU A 135 0.80 16.97 -23.42
N ALA A 136 0.97 15.68 -23.74
CA ALA A 136 -0.09 14.86 -24.34
C ALA A 136 -1.31 14.68 -23.44
N LYS A 137 -1.13 14.77 -22.11
CA LYS A 137 -2.23 14.79 -21.11
C LYS A 137 -2.92 16.15 -21.00
N GLY A 138 -2.49 17.16 -21.76
CA GLY A 138 -3.07 18.51 -21.76
C GLY A 138 -2.50 19.46 -20.71
N LEU A 139 -1.37 19.14 -20.08
CA LEU A 139 -0.70 20.07 -19.16
C LEU A 139 -0.03 21.23 -19.92
N ASP A 140 0.01 22.41 -19.32
CA ASP A 140 0.80 23.53 -19.83
C ASP A 140 2.31 23.23 -19.74
N THR A 141 3.12 23.90 -20.58
CA THR A 141 4.56 23.60 -20.68
C THR A 141 5.32 23.77 -19.35
N PRO A 142 5.19 24.90 -18.61
CA PRO A 142 5.79 25.02 -17.28
C PRO A 142 5.46 23.86 -16.33
N THR A 143 4.19 23.46 -16.26
CA THR A 143 3.74 22.36 -15.39
C THR A 143 4.29 21.01 -15.88
N ALA A 144 4.24 20.74 -17.18
CA ALA A 144 4.76 19.52 -17.77
C ALA A 144 6.27 19.33 -17.51
N VAL A 145 7.04 20.42 -17.60
CA VAL A 145 8.48 20.45 -17.32
C VAL A 145 8.76 20.23 -15.83
N ARG A 146 8.07 20.95 -14.93
CA ARG A 146 8.22 20.74 -13.48
C ARG A 146 7.95 19.29 -13.09
N SER A 147 6.84 18.71 -13.56
CA SER A 147 6.50 17.31 -13.28
C SER A 147 7.54 16.33 -13.83
N ALA A 148 8.09 16.59 -15.02
CA ALA A 148 9.12 15.75 -15.61
C ALA A 148 10.47 15.83 -14.86
N CYS A 149 10.89 17.01 -14.42
CA CYS A 149 12.08 17.17 -13.59
C CYS A 149 11.93 16.40 -12.27
N ARG A 150 10.76 16.48 -11.60
CA ARG A 150 10.49 15.73 -10.36
C ARG A 150 10.48 14.21 -10.59
N TYR A 151 9.97 13.74 -11.72
CA TYR A 151 10.05 12.33 -12.12
C TYR A 151 11.52 11.86 -12.22
N ILE A 152 12.37 12.62 -12.91
CA ILE A 152 13.80 12.27 -13.06
C ILE A 152 14.54 12.35 -11.72
N GLU A 153 14.25 13.36 -10.91
CA GLU A 153 14.83 13.50 -9.57
C GLU A 153 14.56 12.25 -8.71
N ALA A 154 13.31 11.79 -8.67
CA ALA A 154 12.94 10.58 -7.94
C ALA A 154 13.55 9.32 -8.56
N ALA A 155 13.62 9.24 -9.88
CA ALA A 155 14.21 8.11 -10.60
C ALA A 155 15.72 7.95 -10.35
N ILE A 156 16.45 9.05 -10.16
CA ILE A 156 17.86 9.05 -9.75
C ILE A 156 17.98 8.62 -8.28
N ARG A 157 17.16 9.23 -7.40
CA ARG A 157 17.21 9.00 -5.94
C ARG A 157 16.96 7.55 -5.56
N THR A 158 16.04 6.91 -6.27
CA THR A 158 15.58 5.55 -5.99
C THR A 158 16.18 4.52 -6.96
N ALA A 159 17.24 4.90 -7.69
CA ALA A 159 17.88 4.01 -8.65
C ALA A 159 18.37 2.71 -7.98
N PRO A 160 18.15 1.54 -8.60
CA PRO A 160 18.45 0.24 -7.99
C PRO A 160 19.95 -0.11 -7.94
N GLY A 161 20.84 0.77 -8.41
CA GLY A 161 22.29 0.53 -8.40
C GLY A 161 22.73 -0.63 -9.31
N LEU A 162 22.04 -0.84 -10.44
CA LEU A 162 22.34 -1.94 -11.35
C LEU A 162 23.60 -1.67 -12.19
N GLY A 163 24.51 -2.64 -12.23
CA GLY A 163 25.76 -2.58 -13.01
C GLY A 163 26.96 -2.03 -12.22
N LYS A 164 28.12 -1.94 -12.87
CA LYS A 164 29.40 -1.48 -12.26
C LYS A 164 29.85 -0.09 -12.74
N GLY A 165 29.04 0.60 -13.53
CA GLY A 165 29.36 1.89 -14.16
C GLY A 165 28.20 2.86 -14.07
N HIS A 166 27.90 3.55 -15.18
CA HIS A 166 26.72 4.43 -15.24
C HIS A 166 25.44 3.60 -15.36
N GLY A 167 24.74 3.44 -14.24
CA GLY A 167 23.54 2.61 -14.13
C GLY A 167 22.28 3.29 -14.72
N PRO A 168 21.22 2.50 -14.98
CA PRO A 168 19.93 3.03 -15.38
C PRO A 168 19.20 3.70 -14.22
N LEU A 169 18.24 4.57 -14.56
CA LEU A 169 17.29 5.17 -13.62
C LEU A 169 16.26 4.14 -13.10
N ASN A 170 15.58 4.45 -11.99
CA ASN A 170 14.37 3.74 -11.58
C ASN A 170 13.12 4.37 -12.22
N HIS A 171 12.69 3.89 -13.38
CA HIS A 171 11.47 4.38 -14.04
C HIS A 171 10.16 4.02 -13.31
N PHE A 172 10.23 3.10 -12.35
CA PHE A 172 9.10 2.51 -11.63
C PHE A 172 8.98 3.00 -10.18
N HIS A 173 9.65 4.11 -9.84
CA HIS A 173 9.70 4.64 -8.47
C HIS A 173 8.33 5.02 -7.87
N SER A 174 7.30 5.19 -8.70
CA SER A 174 5.92 5.50 -8.31
C SER A 174 4.94 4.36 -8.57
N THR A 175 5.44 3.16 -8.87
CA THR A 175 4.62 1.96 -9.08
C THR A 175 5.04 0.89 -8.09
N TYR A 176 4.06 0.18 -7.52
CA TYR A 176 4.29 -0.92 -6.62
C TYR A 176 3.48 -2.14 -7.06
N SER A 177 4.02 -3.33 -6.78
CA SER A 177 3.35 -4.60 -6.96
C SER A 177 2.88 -5.13 -5.62
N LEU A 178 1.70 -5.75 -5.60
CA LEU A 178 1.23 -6.49 -4.44
C LEU A 178 2.02 -7.81 -4.30
N PRO A 179 2.20 -8.32 -3.06
CA PRO A 179 2.91 -9.57 -2.83
C PRO A 179 2.07 -10.83 -3.15
N PHE A 180 0.83 -10.66 -3.62
CA PHE A 180 -0.11 -11.70 -3.97
C PHE A 180 -0.86 -11.35 -5.27
N ALA A 181 -1.38 -12.36 -5.95
CA ALA A 181 -2.27 -12.17 -7.10
C ALA A 181 -3.67 -11.72 -6.62
N PRO A 182 -4.37 -10.85 -7.37
CA PRO A 182 -5.75 -10.48 -7.06
C PRO A 182 -6.65 -11.72 -6.88
N GLY A 183 -7.38 -11.80 -5.77
CA GLY A 183 -8.24 -12.94 -5.42
C GLY A 183 -7.55 -14.04 -4.60
N TYR A 184 -6.26 -13.87 -4.27
CA TYR A 184 -5.46 -14.82 -3.49
C TYR A 184 -4.82 -14.18 -2.25
N PHE A 185 -5.34 -13.05 -1.76
CA PHE A 185 -4.84 -12.42 -0.55
C PHE A 185 -5.02 -13.30 0.69
N ILE A 186 -6.19 -13.91 0.89
CA ILE A 186 -6.47 -14.74 2.07
C ILE A 186 -5.60 -16.00 2.07
N GLU A 187 -5.45 -16.66 0.91
CA GLU A 187 -4.52 -17.79 0.75
C GLU A 187 -3.10 -17.37 1.11
N TRP A 188 -2.62 -16.28 0.51
CA TRP A 188 -1.31 -15.72 0.81
C TRP A 188 -1.15 -15.38 2.29
N LEU A 189 -2.12 -14.68 2.89
CA LEU A 189 -2.12 -14.24 4.28
C LEU A 189 -1.97 -15.42 5.23
N LEU A 190 -2.75 -16.48 5.04
CA LEU A 190 -2.74 -17.65 5.92
C LEU A 190 -1.49 -18.52 5.75
N GLU A 191 -0.85 -18.49 4.58
CA GLU A 191 0.40 -19.21 4.31
C GLU A 191 1.67 -18.42 4.69
N ARG A 192 1.55 -17.13 5.01
CA ARG A 192 2.69 -16.32 5.47
C ARG A 192 3.31 -16.92 6.74
N PRO A 193 4.66 -17.01 6.84
CA PRO A 193 5.31 -17.64 7.99
C PRO A 193 4.94 -17.04 9.37
N ASP A 194 4.74 -15.73 9.45
CA ASP A 194 4.38 -15.01 10.69
C ASP A 194 2.89 -15.16 11.08
N VAL A 195 2.04 -15.59 10.14
CA VAL A 195 0.61 -15.83 10.37
C VAL A 195 0.33 -17.31 10.56
N ARG A 196 0.91 -18.16 9.71
CA ARG A 196 0.61 -19.60 9.59
C ARG A 196 0.71 -20.34 10.92
N ASP A 197 1.74 -20.05 11.70
CA ASP A 197 1.98 -20.77 12.95
C ASP A 197 0.94 -20.39 14.02
N VAL A 198 0.59 -19.09 14.12
CA VAL A 198 -0.45 -18.59 15.04
C VAL A 198 -1.85 -19.04 14.57
N TRP A 199 -2.10 -19.02 13.27
CA TRP A 199 -3.33 -19.55 12.67
C TRP A 199 -3.53 -21.03 12.99
N LYS A 200 -2.47 -21.83 12.87
CA LYS A 200 -2.50 -23.26 13.22
C LYS A 200 -2.76 -23.46 14.70
N GLU A 201 -2.12 -22.69 15.58
CA GLU A 201 -2.36 -22.74 17.02
C GLU A 201 -3.83 -22.46 17.37
N PHE A 202 -4.43 -21.45 16.73
CA PHE A 202 -5.84 -21.12 16.91
C PHE A 202 -6.77 -22.24 16.41
N VAL A 203 -6.61 -22.70 15.16
CA VAL A 203 -7.49 -23.71 14.55
C VAL A 203 -7.39 -25.06 15.28
N TYR A 204 -6.19 -25.45 15.71
CA TYR A 204 -5.93 -26.72 16.42
C TYR A 204 -5.80 -26.54 17.94
N HIS A 205 -6.36 -25.47 18.50
CA HIS A 205 -6.22 -25.16 19.91
C HIS A 205 -6.74 -26.33 20.78
N PRO A 206 -6.10 -26.67 21.92
CA PRO A 206 -6.52 -27.80 22.76
C PRO A 206 -8.00 -27.78 23.17
N PHE A 207 -8.56 -26.60 23.40
CA PHE A 207 -10.00 -26.44 23.68
C PHE A 207 -10.85 -26.92 22.49
N VAL A 208 -10.50 -26.52 21.28
CA VAL A 208 -11.19 -26.89 20.03
C VAL A 208 -11.06 -28.38 19.77
N MET A 209 -9.85 -28.94 19.91
CA MET A 209 -9.62 -30.37 19.74
C MET A 209 -10.41 -31.22 20.76
N ALA A 210 -10.53 -30.74 22.01
CA ALA A 210 -11.32 -31.41 23.04
C ALA A 210 -12.84 -31.33 22.79
N MET A 211 -13.33 -30.32 22.04
CA MET A 211 -14.71 -30.34 21.55
C MET A 211 -14.90 -31.45 20.50
N GLY A 212 -13.92 -31.62 19.61
CA GLY A 212 -13.94 -32.64 18.56
C GLY A 212 -14.01 -34.06 19.12
N ASP A 213 -13.12 -34.42 20.03
CA ASP A 213 -13.09 -35.75 20.63
C ASP A 213 -14.14 -35.96 21.75
N GLY A 214 -14.89 -34.91 22.09
CA GLY A 214 -15.96 -34.94 23.09
C GLY A 214 -15.48 -34.93 24.55
N THR A 215 -14.18 -34.68 24.80
CA THR A 215 -13.59 -34.74 26.14
C THR A 215 -13.57 -33.40 26.88
N LEU A 216 -13.90 -32.29 26.21
CA LEU A 216 -13.92 -30.97 26.82
C LEU A 216 -14.82 -30.98 28.08
N PRO A 217 -14.38 -30.42 29.23
CA PRO A 217 -15.23 -30.32 30.41
C PRO A 217 -16.47 -29.45 30.13
N LEU A 218 -17.64 -29.94 30.51
CA LEU A 218 -18.90 -29.24 30.24
C LEU A 218 -18.93 -27.82 30.84
N GLU A 219 -18.36 -27.62 32.03
CA GLU A 219 -18.28 -26.30 32.67
C GLU A 219 -17.35 -25.34 31.91
N SER A 220 -16.30 -25.85 31.25
CA SER A 220 -15.45 -25.04 30.35
C SER A 220 -16.26 -24.56 29.15
N PHE A 221 -17.06 -25.45 28.55
CA PHE A 221 -17.92 -25.10 27.42
C PHE A 221 -19.02 -24.09 27.80
N LYS A 222 -19.69 -24.29 28.95
CA LYS A 222 -20.68 -23.33 29.45
C LYS A 222 -20.06 -21.95 29.69
N GLY A 223 -18.91 -21.92 30.34
CA GLY A 223 -18.18 -20.67 30.58
C GLY A 223 -17.82 -19.95 29.29
N TYR A 224 -17.35 -20.70 28.28
CA TYR A 224 -17.07 -20.18 26.95
C TYR A 224 -18.31 -19.56 26.30
N ILE A 225 -19.43 -20.28 26.18
CA ILE A 225 -20.65 -19.76 25.55
C ILE A 225 -21.19 -18.51 26.24
N ILE A 226 -21.07 -18.43 27.58
CA ILE A 226 -21.47 -17.23 28.34
C ILE A 226 -20.60 -16.03 27.95
N GLN A 227 -19.27 -16.21 27.90
CA GLN A 227 -18.37 -15.12 27.50
C GLN A 227 -18.54 -14.76 26.02
N ASP A 228 -18.80 -15.75 25.17
CA ASP A 228 -19.01 -15.54 23.75
C ASP A 228 -20.31 -14.75 23.47
N TYR A 229 -21.38 -15.01 24.23
CA TYR A 229 -22.57 -14.15 24.20
C TYR A 229 -22.23 -12.68 24.51
N LEU A 230 -21.36 -12.40 25.49
CA LEU A 230 -20.93 -11.04 25.82
C LEU A 230 -20.02 -10.45 24.74
N TYR A 231 -19.13 -11.27 24.16
CA TYR A 231 -18.28 -10.90 23.03
C TYR A 231 -19.13 -10.46 21.82
N LEU A 232 -20.14 -11.26 21.45
CA LEU A 232 -21.00 -11.02 20.30
C LEU A 232 -21.80 -9.71 20.39
N ILE A 233 -22.07 -9.18 21.60
CA ILE A 233 -22.64 -7.84 21.77
C ILE A 233 -21.66 -6.77 21.27
N HIS A 234 -20.38 -6.87 21.60
CA HIS A 234 -19.37 -5.92 21.12
C HIS A 234 -18.97 -6.19 19.68
N PHE A 235 -18.98 -7.45 19.23
CA PHE A 235 -18.81 -7.81 17.83
C PHE A 235 -19.93 -7.21 16.95
N SER A 236 -21.17 -7.18 17.46
CA SER A 236 -22.30 -6.45 16.81
C SER A 236 -22.03 -4.95 16.73
N ARG A 237 -21.49 -4.34 17.79
CA ARG A 237 -21.10 -2.91 17.78
C ARG A 237 -19.99 -2.62 16.79
N ALA A 238 -19.01 -3.51 16.68
CA ALA A 238 -17.91 -3.39 15.72
C ALA A 238 -18.41 -3.52 14.27
N ASN A 239 -19.34 -4.44 13.99
CA ASN A 239 -19.96 -4.54 12.66
C ASN A 239 -20.88 -3.33 12.35
N ALA A 240 -21.59 -2.79 13.33
CA ALA A 240 -22.31 -1.53 13.17
C ALA A 240 -21.36 -0.35 12.88
N LEU A 241 -20.17 -0.33 13.50
CA LEU A 241 -19.11 0.63 13.19
C LEU A 241 -18.56 0.43 11.77
N ALA A 242 -18.47 -0.81 11.30
CA ALA A 242 -18.11 -1.11 9.91
C ALA A 242 -19.15 -0.55 8.94
N ALA A 243 -20.45 -0.68 9.24
CA ALA A 243 -21.53 -0.06 8.47
C ALA A 243 -21.37 1.48 8.45
N TYR A 244 -21.10 2.09 9.59
CA TYR A 244 -20.87 3.54 9.69
C TYR A 244 -19.67 4.02 8.84
N LYS A 245 -18.61 3.22 8.75
CA LYS A 245 -17.39 3.56 8.00
C LYS A 245 -17.46 3.26 6.50
N ALA A 246 -18.45 2.48 6.06
CA ALA A 246 -18.63 2.16 4.66
C ALA A 246 -19.03 3.41 3.84
N GLN A 247 -18.58 3.48 2.59
CA GLN A 247 -18.80 4.63 1.70
C GLN A 247 -19.89 4.41 0.64
N ASN A 248 -20.44 3.19 0.55
CA ASN A 248 -21.46 2.82 -0.41
C ASN A 248 -22.56 1.97 0.26
N ILE A 249 -23.75 1.96 -0.35
CA ILE A 249 -24.93 1.34 0.25
C ILE A 249 -24.82 -0.18 0.29
N GLU A 250 -24.11 -0.77 -0.67
CA GLU A 250 -23.92 -2.22 -0.74
C GLU A 250 -23.12 -2.73 0.47
N ASP A 251 -22.05 -2.03 0.86
CA ASP A 251 -21.24 -2.40 2.02
C ASP A 251 -21.94 -2.08 3.36
N ILE A 252 -22.77 -1.03 3.41
CA ILE A 252 -23.63 -0.72 4.57
C ILE A 252 -24.67 -1.84 4.78
N SER A 253 -25.35 -2.29 3.72
CA SER A 253 -26.35 -3.36 3.79
C SER A 253 -25.71 -4.65 4.32
N ARG A 254 -24.56 -5.03 3.77
CA ARG A 254 -23.83 -6.23 4.20
C ARG A 254 -23.42 -6.19 5.66
N ALA A 255 -22.84 -5.08 6.12
CA ALA A 255 -22.47 -4.95 7.54
C ALA A 255 -23.71 -5.04 8.45
N THR A 256 -24.87 -4.55 7.99
CA THR A 256 -26.15 -4.67 8.72
C THR A 256 -26.66 -6.11 8.73
N GLU A 257 -26.55 -6.84 7.63
CA GLU A 257 -26.88 -8.27 7.54
C GLU A 257 -26.05 -9.08 8.53
N ILE A 258 -24.75 -8.81 8.65
CA ILE A 258 -23.89 -9.45 9.67
C ILE A 258 -24.41 -9.20 11.08
N VAL A 259 -24.81 -7.95 11.41
CA VAL A 259 -25.42 -7.64 12.71
C VAL A 259 -26.71 -8.45 12.94
N GLN A 260 -27.55 -8.61 11.91
CA GLN A 260 -28.76 -9.42 12.00
C GLN A 260 -28.44 -10.91 12.22
N HIS A 261 -27.42 -11.45 11.56
CA HIS A 261 -26.95 -12.82 11.77
C HIS A 261 -26.45 -13.02 13.20
N ILE A 262 -25.66 -12.10 13.74
CA ILE A 262 -25.21 -12.17 15.15
C ILE A 262 -26.40 -12.15 16.11
N MET A 263 -27.44 -11.35 15.83
CA MET A 263 -28.66 -11.35 16.64
C MET A 263 -29.41 -12.69 16.59
N HIS A 264 -29.31 -13.44 15.50
CA HIS A 264 -29.84 -14.81 15.41
C HIS A 264 -28.98 -15.78 16.23
N GLU A 265 -27.65 -15.70 16.12
CA GLU A 265 -26.70 -16.54 16.86
C GLU A 265 -26.84 -16.37 18.38
N LEU A 266 -27.01 -15.14 18.87
CA LEU A 266 -27.30 -14.86 20.29
C LEU A 266 -28.55 -15.59 20.80
N LYS A 267 -29.56 -15.83 19.94
CA LYS A 267 -30.75 -16.62 20.29
C LYS A 267 -30.43 -18.11 20.40
N LEU A 268 -29.51 -18.63 19.59
CA LEU A 268 -29.06 -20.01 19.71
C LEU A 268 -28.26 -20.18 21.01
N HIS A 269 -27.36 -19.26 21.35
CA HIS A 269 -26.57 -19.33 22.59
C HIS A 269 -27.45 -19.29 23.84
N THR A 270 -28.52 -18.49 23.82
CA THR A 270 -29.50 -18.51 24.91
C THR A 270 -30.22 -19.86 25.03
N SER A 271 -30.63 -20.46 23.91
CA SER A 271 -31.24 -21.81 23.94
C SER A 271 -30.29 -22.91 24.45
N TYR A 272 -29.00 -22.84 24.10
CA TYR A 272 -27.98 -23.74 24.64
C TYR A 272 -27.80 -23.54 26.14
N CYS A 273 -27.63 -22.30 26.59
CA CYS A 273 -27.49 -21.98 28.01
C CYS A 273 -28.69 -22.45 28.83
N GLU A 274 -29.92 -22.28 28.31
CA GLU A 274 -31.14 -22.79 28.95
C GLU A 274 -31.12 -24.32 29.08
N SER A 275 -30.68 -25.04 28.04
CA SER A 275 -30.53 -26.50 28.10
C SER A 275 -29.53 -26.96 29.17
N PHE A 276 -28.62 -26.08 29.57
CA PHE A 276 -27.62 -26.29 30.61
C PHE A 276 -27.99 -25.69 31.97
N GLY A 277 -29.20 -25.13 32.11
CA GLY A 277 -29.72 -24.57 33.35
C GLY A 277 -29.24 -23.15 33.66
N VAL A 278 -28.75 -22.40 32.67
CA VAL A 278 -28.28 -21.01 32.80
C VAL A 278 -29.29 -20.07 32.16
N SER A 279 -29.88 -19.14 32.93
CA SER A 279 -30.85 -18.17 32.41
C SER A 279 -30.18 -16.99 31.72
N ILE A 280 -30.91 -16.30 30.83
CA ILE A 280 -30.42 -15.10 30.15
C ILE A 280 -30.07 -13.96 31.12
N GLU A 281 -30.79 -13.85 32.24
CA GLU A 281 -30.48 -12.90 33.31
C GLU A 281 -29.13 -13.20 33.96
N GLN A 282 -28.82 -14.49 34.16
CA GLN A 282 -27.52 -14.91 34.71
C GLN A 282 -26.38 -14.60 33.72
N ILE A 283 -26.58 -14.83 32.42
CA ILE A 283 -25.60 -14.48 31.38
C ILE A 283 -25.33 -12.98 31.40
N ARG A 284 -26.38 -12.14 31.40
CA ARG A 284 -26.25 -10.68 31.39
C ARG A 284 -25.62 -10.11 32.66
N ALA A 285 -25.79 -10.79 33.80
CA ALA A 285 -25.16 -10.42 35.07
C ALA A 285 -23.72 -10.91 35.19
N THR A 286 -23.25 -11.79 34.29
CA THR A 286 -21.89 -12.32 34.33
C THR A 286 -20.90 -11.24 33.88
N PRO A 287 -19.83 -10.97 34.66
CA PRO A 287 -18.80 -10.04 34.23
C PRO A 287 -18.00 -10.59 33.04
N GLU A 288 -17.57 -9.69 32.15
CA GLU A 288 -16.59 -10.02 31.12
C GLU A 288 -15.28 -10.46 31.79
N LYS A 289 -14.72 -11.58 31.33
CA LYS A 289 -13.35 -11.98 31.68
C LYS A 289 -12.35 -11.08 30.97
N GLN A 290 -11.14 -10.99 31.53
CA GLN A 290 -10.09 -10.12 31.01
C GLN A 290 -9.78 -10.34 29.53
N ALA A 291 -9.72 -11.59 29.05
CA ALA A 291 -9.45 -11.87 27.63
C ALA A 291 -10.61 -11.41 26.73
N CYS A 292 -11.88 -11.61 27.13
CA CYS A 292 -13.04 -11.07 26.42
C CYS A 292 -13.01 -9.54 26.36
N THR A 293 -12.72 -8.86 27.48
CA THR A 293 -12.61 -7.40 27.49
C THR A 293 -11.45 -6.94 26.60
N ALA A 294 -10.26 -7.54 26.73
CA ALA A 294 -9.09 -7.17 25.94
C ALA A 294 -9.35 -7.32 24.43
N TYR A 295 -9.94 -8.43 24.01
CA TYR A 295 -10.24 -8.68 22.61
C TYR A 295 -11.26 -7.68 22.06
N THR A 296 -12.40 -7.52 22.74
CA THR A 296 -13.46 -6.61 22.29
C THR A 296 -13.00 -5.14 22.27
N ARG A 297 -12.19 -4.72 23.26
CA ARG A 297 -11.59 -3.38 23.26
C ARG A 297 -10.61 -3.22 22.10
N TYR A 298 -9.77 -4.21 21.81
CA TYR A 298 -8.82 -4.15 20.70
C TYR A 298 -9.52 -3.96 19.35
N VAL A 299 -10.53 -4.78 19.05
CA VAL A 299 -11.30 -4.68 17.79
C VAL A 299 -11.96 -3.32 17.65
N LEU A 300 -12.60 -2.83 18.72
CA LEU A 300 -13.25 -1.52 18.70
C LEU A 300 -12.25 -0.36 18.61
N ASP A 301 -11.06 -0.48 19.21
CA ASP A 301 -10.01 0.53 19.14
C ASP A 301 -9.43 0.64 17.74
N VAL A 302 -9.07 -0.50 17.12
CA VAL A 302 -8.67 -0.57 15.70
C VAL A 302 -9.76 0.03 14.82
N GLY A 303 -11.02 -0.30 15.08
CA GLY A 303 -12.16 0.28 14.39
C GLY A 303 -12.22 1.79 14.55
N GLN A 304 -12.24 2.32 15.77
CA GLN A 304 -12.45 3.74 16.03
C GLN A 304 -11.30 4.60 15.50
N ASN A 305 -10.06 4.21 15.78
CA ASN A 305 -8.86 4.97 15.40
C ASN A 305 -8.44 4.72 13.95
N GLY A 306 -8.79 3.57 13.39
CA GLY A 306 -8.40 3.14 12.06
C GLY A 306 -9.46 3.38 10.98
N ASP A 307 -9.22 2.78 9.82
CA ASP A 307 -10.11 2.77 8.69
C ASP A 307 -10.99 1.51 8.66
N TRP A 308 -11.86 1.43 7.65
CA TRP A 308 -12.75 0.30 7.46
C TRP A 308 -11.99 -1.02 7.23
N VAL A 309 -10.89 -1.01 6.45
CA VAL A 309 -10.12 -2.24 6.14
C VAL A 309 -9.41 -2.77 7.37
N GLY A 310 -8.81 -1.89 8.19
CA GLY A 310 -8.20 -2.28 9.47
C GLY A 310 -9.21 -2.94 10.41
N LEU A 311 -10.43 -2.40 10.50
CA LEU A 311 -11.51 -3.02 11.26
C LEU A 311 -11.87 -4.41 10.73
N GLN A 312 -12.01 -4.57 9.40
CA GLN A 312 -12.27 -5.89 8.82
C GLN A 312 -11.16 -6.89 9.13
N MET A 313 -9.89 -6.47 9.08
CA MET A 313 -8.76 -7.34 9.43
C MET A 313 -8.75 -7.75 10.90
N ALA A 314 -9.28 -6.91 11.81
CA ALA A 314 -9.44 -7.25 13.22
C ALA A 314 -10.63 -8.21 13.48
N LEU A 315 -11.67 -8.14 12.64
CA LEU A 315 -12.86 -9.01 12.69
C LEU A 315 -12.63 -10.36 11.99
N ALA A 316 -11.75 -10.41 10.98
CA ALA A 316 -11.55 -11.56 10.12
C ALA A 316 -11.13 -12.86 10.84
N PRO A 317 -10.28 -12.85 11.89
CA PRO A 317 -9.95 -14.06 12.63
C PRO A 317 -11.18 -14.80 13.18
N CYS A 318 -12.17 -14.08 13.68
CA CYS A 318 -13.41 -14.67 14.18
C CYS A 318 -14.16 -15.38 13.05
N LEU A 319 -14.47 -14.67 11.96
CA LEU A 319 -15.22 -15.22 10.83
C LEU A 319 -14.50 -16.39 10.16
N LEU A 320 -13.24 -16.17 9.76
CA LEU A 320 -12.49 -17.18 9.00
C LEU A 320 -12.09 -18.36 9.89
N GLY A 321 -11.73 -18.06 11.14
CA GLY A 321 -11.19 -19.02 12.09
C GLY A 321 -12.20 -20.04 12.58
N TYR A 322 -13.39 -19.59 12.96
CA TYR A 322 -14.44 -20.49 13.42
C TYR A 322 -14.91 -21.41 12.29
N GLY A 323 -15.04 -20.90 11.07
CA GLY A 323 -15.32 -21.71 9.89
C GLY A 323 -14.22 -22.74 9.62
N ALA A 324 -12.94 -22.33 9.71
CA ALA A 324 -11.80 -23.23 9.54
C ALA A 324 -11.70 -24.29 10.64
N ALA A 325 -11.92 -23.92 11.90
CA ALA A 325 -11.92 -24.82 13.05
C ALA A 325 -13.06 -25.84 12.96
N ALA A 326 -14.26 -25.41 12.63
CA ALA A 326 -15.42 -26.29 12.48
C ALA A 326 -15.23 -27.27 11.31
N LYS A 327 -14.74 -26.78 10.17
CA LYS A 327 -14.38 -27.63 9.03
C LYS A 327 -13.29 -28.63 9.39
N MET A 328 -12.23 -28.19 10.06
CA MET A 328 -11.15 -29.04 10.53
C MET A 328 -11.70 -30.14 11.44
N LEU A 329 -12.49 -29.80 12.46
CA LEU A 329 -13.09 -30.77 13.37
C LEU A 329 -14.00 -31.76 12.64
N HIS A 330 -14.86 -31.28 11.74
CA HIS A 330 -15.75 -32.14 10.97
C HIS A 330 -15.00 -33.23 10.19
N ASP A 331 -13.85 -32.86 9.61
CA ASP A 331 -13.03 -33.72 8.75
C ASP A 331 -11.96 -34.51 9.53
N HIS A 332 -11.71 -34.18 10.80
CA HIS A 332 -10.67 -34.79 11.63
C HIS A 332 -11.02 -36.21 12.11
N GLU A 333 -10.07 -37.15 12.00
CA GLU A 333 -10.28 -38.58 12.26
C GLU A 333 -10.70 -38.91 13.71
N LYS A 334 -10.27 -38.10 14.68
CA LYS A 334 -10.55 -38.30 16.11
C LYS A 334 -11.87 -37.69 16.57
N THR A 335 -12.60 -37.03 15.68
CA THR A 335 -13.84 -36.35 16.06
C THR A 335 -14.94 -37.37 16.30
N VAL A 336 -15.50 -37.35 17.51
CA VAL A 336 -16.62 -38.20 17.90
C VAL A 336 -17.90 -37.54 17.39
N ARG A 337 -18.67 -38.25 16.56
CA ARG A 337 -19.92 -37.74 15.96
C ARG A 337 -21.16 -38.17 16.73
N GLU A 338 -21.21 -39.43 17.15
CA GLU A 338 -22.33 -39.98 17.91
C GLU A 338 -22.11 -39.76 19.41
N GLY A 339 -23.11 -39.18 20.09
CA GLY A 339 -23.04 -38.92 21.53
C GLY A 339 -22.13 -37.77 21.96
N ASN A 340 -21.52 -37.04 21.02
CA ASN A 340 -20.71 -35.87 21.35
C ASN A 340 -21.60 -34.67 21.69
N THR A 341 -21.49 -34.20 22.95
CA THR A 341 -22.19 -33.04 23.49
C THR A 341 -22.04 -31.78 22.64
N TYR A 342 -20.90 -31.60 21.97
CA TYR A 342 -20.53 -30.39 21.23
C TYR A 342 -20.76 -30.52 19.71
N TRP A 343 -21.28 -31.65 19.24
CA TRP A 343 -21.46 -31.92 17.81
C TRP A 343 -22.32 -30.88 17.10
N ALA A 344 -23.33 -30.35 17.79
CA ALA A 344 -24.21 -29.33 17.22
C ALA A 344 -23.49 -27.99 16.99
N TRP A 345 -22.53 -27.62 17.85
CA TRP A 345 -21.66 -26.46 17.61
C TRP A 345 -20.82 -26.67 16.34
N ILE A 346 -20.19 -27.84 16.18
CA ILE A 346 -19.35 -28.15 15.01
C ILE A 346 -20.15 -28.08 13.71
N LYS A 347 -21.39 -28.57 13.70
CA LYS A 347 -22.27 -28.51 12.54
C LYS A 347 -22.65 -27.08 12.18
N ASN A 348 -23.08 -26.28 13.15
CA ASN A 348 -23.57 -24.92 12.90
C ASN A 348 -22.56 -24.05 12.14
N TYR A 349 -21.27 -24.11 12.50
CA TYR A 349 -20.22 -23.34 11.81
C TYR A 349 -19.74 -23.97 10.48
N ASN A 350 -20.23 -25.16 10.14
CA ASN A 350 -19.98 -25.85 8.86
C ASN A 350 -21.24 -25.90 7.96
N GLU A 351 -22.33 -25.27 8.38
CA GLU A 351 -23.56 -25.14 7.60
C GLU A 351 -23.46 -24.05 6.53
N GLU A 352 -24.36 -24.12 5.54
CA GLU A 352 -24.34 -23.28 4.33
C GLU A 352 -24.31 -21.79 4.69
N ASP A 353 -25.19 -21.35 5.59
CA ASP A 353 -25.28 -19.96 6.04
C ASP A 353 -23.93 -19.41 6.54
N TYR A 354 -23.21 -20.16 7.37
CA TYR A 354 -21.92 -19.71 7.90
C TYR A 354 -20.83 -19.77 6.83
N THR A 355 -20.79 -20.83 6.02
CA THR A 355 -19.80 -20.95 4.94
C THR A 355 -19.97 -19.86 3.88
N ASP A 356 -21.20 -19.42 3.63
CA ASP A 356 -21.50 -18.31 2.72
C ASP A 356 -21.10 -16.97 3.33
N ALA A 357 -21.29 -16.77 4.63
CA ALA A 357 -20.76 -15.61 5.34
C ALA A 357 -19.24 -15.52 5.23
N VAL A 358 -18.52 -16.66 5.38
CA VAL A 358 -17.07 -16.74 5.19
C VAL A 358 -16.68 -16.37 3.76
N LYS A 359 -17.34 -16.95 2.74
CA LYS A 359 -17.06 -16.63 1.32
C LYS A 359 -17.26 -15.14 1.02
N LEU A 360 -18.36 -14.57 1.51
CA LEU A 360 -18.69 -13.16 1.31
C LEU A 360 -17.69 -12.24 2.00
N GLY A 361 -17.34 -12.53 3.26
CA GLY A 361 -16.34 -11.78 4.01
C GLY A 361 -14.95 -11.86 3.36
N SER A 362 -14.52 -13.04 2.92
CA SER A 362 -13.28 -13.22 2.16
C SER A 362 -13.29 -12.42 0.87
N ALA A 363 -14.34 -12.51 0.06
CA ALA A 363 -14.44 -11.78 -1.21
C ALA A 363 -14.37 -10.26 -1.01
N LEU A 364 -14.92 -9.76 0.10
CA LEU A 364 -14.88 -8.35 0.43
C LEU A 364 -13.46 -7.90 0.84
N LEU A 365 -12.77 -8.68 1.67
CA LEU A 365 -11.35 -8.44 1.98
C LEU A 365 -10.47 -8.46 0.72
N GLU A 366 -10.65 -9.47 -0.14
CA GLU A 366 -9.94 -9.62 -1.42
C GLU A 366 -10.12 -8.40 -2.33
N LYS A 367 -11.32 -7.82 -2.37
CA LYS A 367 -11.59 -6.61 -3.16
C LYS A 367 -10.87 -5.39 -2.60
N HIS A 368 -10.97 -5.15 -1.30
CA HIS A 368 -10.48 -3.90 -0.69
C HIS A 368 -8.98 -3.88 -0.44
N ILE A 369 -8.35 -5.05 -0.25
CA ILE A 369 -6.91 -5.15 -0.03
C ILE A 369 -6.09 -4.75 -1.26
N GLN A 370 -6.64 -4.89 -2.47
CA GLN A 370 -5.99 -4.51 -3.73
C GLN A 370 -5.73 -3.01 -3.85
N LEU A 371 -6.45 -2.20 -3.07
CA LEU A 371 -6.32 -0.74 -3.07
C LEU A 371 -5.26 -0.25 -2.05
N GLN A 372 -4.64 -1.17 -1.31
CA GLN A 372 -3.69 -0.84 -0.26
C GLN A 372 -2.25 -0.83 -0.76
N SER A 373 -1.42 0.03 -0.18
CA SER A 373 0.02 0.00 -0.44
C SER A 373 0.67 -1.24 0.22
N PRO A 374 1.83 -1.71 -0.27
CA PRO A 374 2.55 -2.82 0.36
C PRO A 374 2.85 -2.58 1.84
N SER A 375 3.23 -1.35 2.23
CA SER A 375 3.48 -1.02 3.64
C SER A 375 2.20 -1.12 4.48
N ARG A 376 1.06 -0.69 3.95
CA ARG A 376 -0.23 -0.79 4.63
C ARG A 376 -0.67 -2.25 4.79
N ILE A 377 -0.39 -3.10 3.81
CA ILE A 377 -0.67 -4.54 3.90
C ILE A 377 0.09 -5.17 5.07
N GLU A 378 1.37 -4.82 5.28
CA GLU A 378 2.12 -5.32 6.44
C GLU A 378 1.50 -4.90 7.77
N GLU A 379 1.02 -3.64 7.90
CA GLU A 379 0.28 -3.19 9.09
C GLU A 379 -1.01 -3.98 9.31
N LEU A 380 -1.77 -4.23 8.24
CA LEU A 380 -3.02 -5.00 8.26
C LEU A 380 -2.79 -6.47 8.67
N VAL A 381 -1.69 -7.07 8.23
CA VAL A 381 -1.25 -8.40 8.67
C VAL A 381 -0.98 -8.41 10.18
N GLN A 382 -0.33 -7.37 10.73
CA GLN A 382 -0.09 -7.30 12.17
C GLN A 382 -1.38 -7.18 12.98
N ILE A 383 -2.39 -6.45 12.46
CA ILE A 383 -3.72 -6.39 13.08
C ILE A 383 -4.35 -7.78 13.13
N PHE A 384 -4.30 -8.52 12.02
CA PHE A 384 -4.83 -9.89 11.94
C PHE A 384 -4.13 -10.84 12.92
N ILE A 385 -2.79 -10.81 12.98
CA ILE A 385 -2.01 -11.62 13.92
C ILE A 385 -2.37 -11.29 15.37
N HIS A 386 -2.54 -10.01 15.70
CA HIS A 386 -2.90 -9.62 17.06
C HIS A 386 -4.31 -10.10 17.42
N ALA A 387 -5.27 -9.98 16.52
CA ALA A 387 -6.61 -10.50 16.73
C ALA A 387 -6.64 -12.04 16.83
N LEU A 388 -5.80 -12.77 16.08
CA LEU A 388 -5.63 -14.23 16.26
C LEU A 388 -5.12 -14.60 17.66
N LYS A 389 -4.16 -13.84 18.21
CA LYS A 389 -3.67 -14.06 19.58
C LYS A 389 -4.76 -13.81 20.62
N MET A 390 -5.63 -12.84 20.36
CA MET A 390 -6.79 -12.57 21.22
C MET A 390 -7.82 -13.71 21.17
N GLU A 391 -8.05 -14.31 20.00
CA GLU A 391 -8.88 -15.52 19.85
C GLU A 391 -8.31 -16.71 20.61
N ILE A 392 -7.00 -16.95 20.52
CA ILE A 392 -6.32 -17.99 21.32
C ILE A 392 -6.53 -17.73 22.82
N GLY A 393 -6.26 -16.50 23.27
CA GLY A 393 -6.48 -16.09 24.66
C GLY A 393 -7.94 -16.22 25.11
N PHE A 394 -8.90 -16.13 24.17
CA PHE A 394 -10.31 -16.34 24.44
C PHE A 394 -10.59 -17.82 24.79
N TRP A 395 -10.01 -18.76 24.04
CA TRP A 395 -10.10 -20.19 24.37
C TRP A 395 -9.37 -20.57 25.66
N GLU A 396 -8.21 -19.94 25.93
CA GLU A 396 -7.40 -20.20 27.12
C GLU A 396 -8.08 -19.79 28.44
N MET A 397 -9.17 -19.01 28.39
CA MET A 397 -9.97 -18.66 29.57
C MET A 397 -10.54 -19.88 30.31
N PHE A 398 -10.60 -21.04 29.63
CA PHE A 398 -11.22 -22.25 30.12
C PHE A 398 -10.33 -23.48 29.87
N PRO A 399 -10.16 -24.36 30.87
CA PRO A 399 -9.27 -25.51 30.73
C PRO A 399 -9.85 -26.56 29.77
N ALA A 400 -9.01 -27.09 28.88
CA ALA A 400 -9.38 -28.13 27.93
C ALA A 400 -9.50 -29.54 28.55
N LYS A 401 -9.08 -29.71 29.81
CA LYS A 401 -9.12 -30.97 30.57
C LYS A 401 -9.55 -30.71 32.01
N GLN A 402 -10.20 -31.68 32.64
CA GLN A 402 -10.44 -31.63 34.08
C GLN A 402 -9.09 -31.78 34.81
N THR A 403 -8.80 -30.86 35.73
CA THR A 403 -7.67 -30.94 36.66
C THR A 403 -7.91 -31.95 37.76
#